data_AF-A0A7Y2FLF5-F1
#
_entry.id   AF-A0A7Y2FLF5-F1
#
_cell.length_a   1.000
_cell.length_b   1.000
_cell.length_c   1.000
_cell.angle_alpha   90.00
_cell.angle_beta   90.00
_cell.angle_gamma   90.00
#
_symmetry.space_group_name_H-M   'P 1'
#
loop_
_entity.id
_entity.type
_entity.pdbx_description
1 polymer ?
#
loop_
_entity_poly.entity_id
_entity_poly.type
_entity_poly.pdbx_seq_one_letter_code
_entity_poly.pdbx_strand_id
1 'polypeptide(L)'
;MKKIILKSTFMLLALSLLTFTSCSDDDENTTGNSVTYDLSERSNSGVSGTVEFVELTDGQVQIELDLSGTLNGNTHPAHVHMNSAAFGGGILISLDPVDGSTGSSVTIVSTKDDGSSFDFSMVENLDAYVNVHKSASELDVVVAQGDIGSNLLTGEETTYNLNTVDIAGIDGSITFKERKNNFTLAVIELNGTPDGGMHPAHIHMNSAAETGGIWYSFNPVDGSSGVSNSDIRATDGGMALTYNDVITVDGYVNVHLSATELGTIVAQGDIGVNELTGESITYTLDEKDVAGISGEIKFEERKNGSILATIQLVGTPNGGMHPAHIHENDAATGGPIAVTFNPVVGDTGISKTTIRNLDDGSSFNYTSISSFNGYVNVHLSATELGTIVAQGNIGIN
;
A
#
# COMPACT_ATOMS: atom_id res chain seq x y z
N MET A 1 -75.38 12.88 32.24
CA MET A 1 -75.19 12.61 30.80
C MET A 1 -73.87 11.87 30.64
N LYS A 2 -73.95 10.54 30.70
CA LYS A 2 -73.67 9.58 29.62
C LYS A 2 -72.18 9.46 29.24
N LYS A 3 -71.52 8.53 29.95
CA LYS A 3 -70.37 7.74 29.49
C LYS A 3 -70.80 6.88 28.29
N ILE A 4 -69.94 6.79 27.27
CA ILE A 4 -69.94 5.88 26.11
C ILE A 4 -68.42 5.63 25.89
N ILE A 5 -67.76 4.49 26.15
CA ILE A 5 -67.85 3.08 25.68
C ILE A 5 -67.95 2.93 24.16
N LEU A 6 -66.83 2.61 23.50
CA LEU A 6 -66.73 1.81 22.26
C LEU A 6 -65.25 1.39 22.11
N LYS A 7 -64.85 0.14 22.44
CA LYS A 7 -64.91 -1.15 21.71
C LYS A 7 -63.91 -1.30 20.57
N SER A 8 -63.23 -2.46 20.61
CA SER A 8 -62.69 -3.24 19.48
C SER A 8 -61.35 -2.76 18.89
N THR A 9 -60.37 -3.58 18.54
CA THR A 9 -60.34 -5.03 18.28
C THR A 9 -58.90 -5.54 18.46
N PHE A 10 -58.73 -6.64 19.18
CA PHE A 10 -57.49 -7.43 19.23
C PHE A 10 -57.42 -8.23 17.91
N MET A 11 -56.55 -7.84 16.99
CA MET A 11 -56.33 -8.57 15.74
C MET A 11 -55.19 -9.56 15.95
N LEU A 12 -55.58 -10.83 16.09
CA LEU A 12 -54.69 -11.99 16.06
C LEU A 12 -54.08 -12.08 14.65
N LEU A 13 -52.79 -11.75 14.50
CA LEU A 13 -52.06 -12.05 13.26
C LEU A 13 -51.54 -13.47 13.38
N ALA A 14 -52.17 -14.38 12.66
CA ALA A 14 -51.76 -15.77 12.53
C ALA A 14 -50.36 -15.84 11.91
N LEU A 15 -49.39 -16.30 12.69
CA LEU A 15 -48.07 -16.67 12.23
C LEU A 15 -48.22 -17.94 11.37
N SER A 16 -48.31 -17.75 10.06
CA SER A 16 -48.27 -18.86 9.10
C SER A 16 -46.86 -19.43 9.11
N LEU A 17 -46.69 -20.57 9.78
CA LEU A 17 -45.55 -21.45 9.56
C LEU A 17 -45.60 -21.88 8.09
N LEU A 18 -44.77 -21.25 7.25
CA LEU A 18 -44.34 -21.82 5.99
C LEU A 18 -43.42 -23.00 6.32
N THR A 19 -44.01 -24.18 6.40
CA THR A 19 -43.29 -25.44 6.29
C THR A 19 -42.77 -25.53 4.86
N PHE A 20 -41.45 -25.39 4.66
CA PHE A 20 -40.83 -25.78 3.42
C PHE A 20 -41.03 -27.27 3.22
N THR A 21 -41.88 -27.61 2.26
CA THR A 21 -42.10 -28.97 1.82
C THR A 21 -40.89 -29.39 0.99
N SER A 22 -40.06 -30.24 1.58
CA SER A 22 -39.09 -31.08 0.88
C SER A 22 -39.83 -31.98 -0.12
N CYS A 23 -39.44 -31.87 -1.39
CA CYS A 23 -39.68 -32.76 -2.54
C CYS A 23 -38.71 -32.26 -3.63
N SER A 24 -37.91 -33.06 -4.33
CA SER A 24 -37.86 -34.51 -4.52
C SER A 24 -36.45 -34.91 -4.99
N ASP A 25 -36.05 -36.14 -4.71
CA ASP A 25 -34.78 -36.78 -5.12
C ASP A 25 -34.42 -36.55 -6.59
N ASP A 26 -33.22 -36.00 -6.82
CA ASP A 26 -32.38 -36.27 -7.99
C ASP A 26 -30.97 -36.54 -7.44
N ASP A 27 -30.32 -37.58 -7.96
CA ASP A 27 -29.01 -38.09 -7.52
C ASP A 27 -27.88 -37.07 -7.75
N GLU A 28 -27.79 -36.04 -6.91
CA GLU A 28 -26.66 -35.10 -6.92
C GLU A 28 -25.39 -35.88 -6.57
N ASN A 29 -24.50 -36.06 -7.55
CA ASN A 29 -23.21 -36.73 -7.37
C ASN A 29 -22.19 -35.86 -6.60
N THR A 30 -22.67 -35.07 -5.63
CA THR A 30 -21.88 -34.13 -4.82
C THR A 30 -21.76 -34.63 -3.39
N THR A 31 -20.68 -34.28 -2.69
CA THR A 31 -20.53 -34.56 -1.25
C THR A 31 -21.29 -33.54 -0.39
N GLY A 32 -21.75 -32.44 -1.00
CA GLY A 32 -22.30 -31.26 -0.34
C GLY A 32 -21.25 -30.22 0.06
N ASN A 33 -19.94 -30.50 -0.13
CA ASN A 33 -18.89 -29.51 0.09
C ASN A 33 -18.72 -28.64 -1.16
N SER A 34 -18.72 -27.32 -0.99
CA SER A 34 -18.37 -26.36 -2.04
C SER A 34 -17.69 -25.11 -1.47
N VAL A 35 -17.03 -24.37 -2.34
CA VAL A 35 -16.47 -23.04 -2.05
C VAL A 35 -16.63 -22.13 -3.26
N THR A 36 -17.11 -20.91 -3.02
CA THR A 36 -17.38 -19.91 -4.06
C THR A 36 -16.46 -18.72 -3.91
N TYR A 37 -15.99 -18.18 -5.04
CA TYR A 37 -15.18 -16.97 -5.12
C TYR A 37 -15.80 -15.96 -6.09
N ASP A 38 -15.72 -14.68 -5.74
CA ASP A 38 -16.21 -13.60 -6.59
C ASP A 38 -15.23 -13.29 -7.73
N LEU A 39 -15.78 -13.02 -8.91
CA LEU A 39 -15.07 -12.55 -10.10
C LEU A 39 -15.49 -11.12 -10.40
N SER A 40 -14.56 -10.19 -10.19
CA SER A 40 -14.78 -8.78 -10.42
C SER A 40 -14.64 -8.42 -11.90
N GLU A 41 -15.39 -7.40 -12.31
CA GLU A 41 -15.36 -6.86 -13.67
C GLU A 41 -13.98 -6.33 -14.04
N ARG A 42 -13.61 -6.52 -15.31
CA ARG A 42 -12.39 -6.01 -15.93
C ARG A 42 -12.67 -5.44 -17.32
N SER A 43 -11.84 -4.47 -17.70
CA SER A 43 -11.79 -3.87 -19.04
C SER A 43 -13.06 -3.10 -19.44
N ASN A 44 -13.82 -2.56 -18.50
CA ASN A 44 -15.12 -1.91 -18.73
C ASN A 44 -16.09 -2.80 -19.53
N SER A 45 -15.98 -4.13 -19.36
CA SER A 45 -16.79 -5.13 -20.02
C SER A 45 -18.21 -5.19 -19.46
N GLY A 46 -18.39 -4.79 -18.20
CA GLY A 46 -19.65 -4.99 -17.47
C GLY A 46 -19.95 -6.44 -17.10
N VAL A 47 -18.97 -7.35 -17.25
CA VAL A 47 -19.08 -8.77 -16.91
C VAL A 47 -18.53 -9.02 -15.51
N SER A 48 -19.30 -9.67 -14.64
CA SER A 48 -18.87 -10.07 -13.30
C SER A 48 -19.65 -11.29 -12.83
N GLY A 49 -19.18 -12.01 -11.83
CA GLY A 49 -19.89 -13.21 -11.39
C GLY A 49 -19.14 -13.97 -10.31
N THR A 50 -19.29 -15.29 -10.31
CA THR A 50 -18.62 -16.18 -9.37
C THR A 50 -18.00 -17.38 -10.07
N VAL A 51 -17.05 -18.01 -9.39
CA VAL A 51 -16.60 -19.38 -9.64
C VAL A 51 -16.86 -20.22 -8.40
N GLU A 52 -17.53 -21.35 -8.55
CA GLU A 52 -17.79 -22.32 -7.47
C GLU A 52 -17.05 -23.63 -7.75
N PHE A 53 -16.34 -24.13 -6.74
CA PHE A 53 -15.75 -25.46 -6.74
C PHE A 53 -16.63 -26.36 -5.89
N VAL A 54 -17.06 -27.49 -6.42
CA VAL A 54 -17.94 -28.48 -5.76
C VAL A 54 -17.23 -29.83 -5.72
N GLU A 55 -17.20 -30.46 -4.55
CA GLU A 55 -16.64 -31.80 -4.38
C GLU A 55 -17.64 -32.87 -4.83
N LEU A 56 -17.21 -33.75 -5.74
CA LEU A 56 -18.02 -34.87 -6.22
C LEU A 56 -17.75 -36.15 -5.42
N THR A 57 -18.72 -37.07 -5.36
CA THR A 57 -18.61 -38.29 -4.54
C THR A 57 -17.57 -39.30 -5.07
N ASP A 58 -17.14 -39.15 -6.32
CA ASP A 58 -16.08 -39.93 -6.95
C ASP A 58 -14.67 -39.33 -6.75
N GLY A 59 -14.56 -38.23 -6.01
CA GLY A 59 -13.32 -37.52 -5.70
C GLY A 59 -12.89 -36.49 -6.75
N GLN A 60 -13.66 -36.30 -7.83
CA GLN A 60 -13.43 -35.23 -8.79
C GLN A 60 -13.92 -33.87 -8.25
N VAL A 61 -13.49 -32.79 -8.89
CA VAL A 61 -13.94 -31.43 -8.61
C VAL A 61 -14.74 -30.90 -9.79
N GLN A 62 -15.96 -30.44 -9.53
CA GLN A 62 -16.76 -29.69 -10.48
C GLN A 62 -16.50 -28.19 -10.27
N ILE A 63 -16.21 -27.47 -11.35
CA ILE A 63 -15.91 -26.04 -11.36
C ILE A 63 -16.98 -25.35 -12.19
N GLU A 64 -17.78 -24.51 -11.55
CA GLU A 64 -18.91 -23.80 -12.15
C GLU A 64 -18.59 -22.31 -12.24
N LEU A 65 -18.77 -21.73 -13.42
CA LEU A 65 -18.74 -20.28 -13.62
C LEU A 65 -20.17 -19.80 -13.79
N ASP A 66 -20.55 -18.75 -13.07
CA ASP A 66 -21.83 -18.05 -13.23
C ASP A 66 -21.59 -16.55 -13.37
N LEU A 67 -21.75 -16.03 -14.58
CA LEU A 67 -21.43 -14.66 -14.97
C LEU A 67 -22.67 -13.89 -15.39
N SER A 68 -22.80 -12.68 -14.87
CA SER A 68 -23.73 -11.66 -15.32
C SER A 68 -23.07 -10.73 -16.34
N GLY A 69 -23.89 -10.11 -17.21
CA GLY A 69 -23.42 -9.10 -18.18
C GLY A 69 -22.83 -9.66 -19.48
N THR A 70 -22.88 -10.98 -19.68
CA THR A 70 -22.50 -11.63 -20.94
C THR A 70 -23.52 -11.34 -22.06
N LEU A 71 -23.12 -11.56 -23.32
CA LEU A 71 -23.98 -11.32 -24.49
C LEU A 71 -24.17 -12.61 -25.31
N ASN A 72 -25.41 -12.85 -25.73
CA ASN A 72 -25.76 -14.00 -26.56
C ASN A 72 -24.94 -14.02 -27.87
N GLY A 73 -24.42 -15.20 -28.22
CA GLY A 73 -23.54 -15.41 -29.36
C GLY A 73 -22.05 -15.28 -29.03
N ASN A 74 -21.70 -14.81 -27.82
CA ASN A 74 -20.33 -14.83 -27.33
C ASN A 74 -20.00 -16.17 -26.67
N THR A 75 -18.70 -16.46 -26.62
CA THR A 75 -18.14 -17.57 -25.85
C THR A 75 -16.87 -17.04 -25.20
N HIS A 76 -16.76 -17.24 -23.89
CA HIS A 76 -15.68 -16.67 -23.08
C HIS A 76 -14.77 -17.79 -22.58
N PRO A 77 -13.57 -17.97 -23.14
CA PRO A 77 -12.57 -18.88 -22.58
C PRO A 77 -12.27 -18.49 -21.13
N ALA A 78 -12.07 -19.47 -20.27
CA ALA A 78 -11.75 -19.24 -18.86
C ALA A 78 -10.68 -20.23 -18.40
N HIS A 79 -9.87 -19.79 -17.44
CA HIS A 79 -8.76 -20.59 -16.92
C HIS A 79 -8.54 -20.30 -15.43
N VAL A 80 -8.12 -21.32 -14.70
CA VAL A 80 -7.46 -21.16 -13.40
C VAL A 80 -5.97 -20.98 -13.66
N HIS A 81 -5.40 -19.86 -13.26
CA HIS A 81 -3.98 -19.53 -13.38
C HIS A 81 -3.27 -19.67 -12.02
N MET A 82 -1.97 -19.91 -12.04
CA MET A 82 -1.12 -19.89 -10.83
C MET A 82 -0.81 -18.46 -10.35
N ASN A 83 -0.41 -18.34 -9.08
CA ASN A 83 -0.11 -17.09 -8.38
C ASN A 83 -1.36 -16.23 -8.16
N SER A 84 -1.20 -14.97 -7.77
CA SER A 84 -2.29 -14.00 -7.71
C SER A 84 -2.50 -13.31 -9.06
N ALA A 85 -3.68 -12.74 -9.25
CA ALA A 85 -4.03 -11.96 -10.43
C ALA A 85 -3.08 -10.78 -10.70
N ALA A 86 -2.56 -10.15 -9.64
CA ALA A 86 -1.62 -9.03 -9.74
C ALA A 86 -0.19 -9.47 -10.12
N PHE A 87 0.17 -10.72 -9.83
CA PHE A 87 1.47 -11.29 -10.20
C PHE A 87 1.43 -11.97 -11.58
N GLY A 88 0.30 -12.60 -11.91
CA GLY A 88 0.12 -13.40 -13.11
C GLY A 88 0.80 -14.77 -13.04
N GLY A 89 0.50 -15.64 -14.00
CA GLY A 89 1.09 -16.97 -14.03
C GLY A 89 0.56 -17.85 -15.16
N GLY A 90 1.19 -19.02 -15.31
CA GLY A 90 0.74 -20.05 -16.24
C GLY A 90 -0.65 -20.62 -15.87
N ILE A 91 -1.28 -21.28 -16.84
CA ILE A 91 -2.56 -21.97 -16.65
C ILE A 91 -2.33 -23.25 -15.85
N LEU A 92 -3.11 -23.42 -14.78
CA LEU A 92 -3.19 -24.66 -13.99
C LEU A 92 -4.28 -25.58 -14.52
N ILE A 93 -5.45 -25.03 -14.83
CA ILE A 93 -6.63 -25.77 -15.27
C ILE A 93 -7.32 -24.98 -16.38
N SER A 94 -7.45 -25.60 -17.54
CA SER A 94 -8.29 -25.11 -18.62
C SER A 94 -9.76 -25.41 -18.31
N LEU A 95 -10.62 -24.40 -18.36
CA LEU A 95 -12.05 -24.54 -18.11
C LEU A 95 -12.83 -24.57 -19.42
N ASP A 96 -13.97 -25.23 -19.39
CA ASP A 96 -14.94 -25.13 -20.47
C ASP A 96 -15.40 -23.67 -20.62
N PRO A 97 -15.40 -23.11 -21.85
CA PRO A 97 -15.75 -21.72 -22.06
C PRO A 97 -17.16 -21.38 -21.60
N VAL A 98 -17.34 -20.19 -21.02
CA VAL A 98 -18.63 -19.68 -20.60
C VAL A 98 -19.49 -19.35 -21.84
N ASP A 99 -20.70 -19.91 -21.88
CA ASP A 99 -21.68 -19.59 -22.92
C ASP A 99 -22.26 -18.19 -22.65
N GLY A 100 -22.07 -17.25 -23.57
CA GLY A 100 -22.52 -15.88 -23.40
C GLY A 100 -24.04 -15.70 -23.39
N SER A 101 -24.81 -16.71 -23.78
CA SER A 101 -26.28 -16.69 -23.71
C SER A 101 -26.82 -17.03 -22.32
N THR A 102 -26.13 -17.89 -21.57
CA THR A 102 -26.52 -18.30 -20.22
C THR A 102 -25.69 -17.60 -19.15
N GLY A 103 -24.46 -17.20 -19.48
CA GLY A 103 -23.49 -16.74 -18.51
C GLY A 103 -22.79 -17.87 -17.76
N SER A 104 -23.01 -19.14 -18.13
CA SER A 104 -22.56 -20.28 -17.31
C SER A 104 -21.63 -21.24 -18.06
N SER A 105 -20.72 -21.89 -17.32
CA SER A 105 -20.05 -23.13 -17.75
C SER A 105 -19.76 -24.05 -16.57
N VAL A 106 -19.54 -25.33 -16.87
CA VAL A 106 -19.23 -26.38 -15.89
C VAL A 106 -18.08 -27.20 -16.42
N THR A 107 -17.02 -27.38 -15.63
CA THR A 107 -15.87 -28.23 -15.94
C THR A 107 -15.67 -29.25 -14.83
N ILE A 108 -15.47 -30.53 -15.14
CA ILE A 108 -15.18 -31.57 -14.15
C ILE A 108 -13.76 -32.09 -14.34
N VAL A 109 -12.96 -32.05 -13.28
CA VAL A 109 -11.53 -32.42 -13.32
C VAL A 109 -11.11 -33.29 -12.14
N SER A 110 -10.11 -34.14 -12.37
CA SER A 110 -9.33 -34.85 -11.34
C SER A 110 -7.82 -34.59 -11.44
N THR A 111 -7.41 -33.84 -12.45
CA THR A 111 -6.02 -33.46 -12.71
C THR A 111 -5.95 -32.04 -13.24
N LYS A 112 -4.82 -31.38 -12.99
CA LYS A 112 -4.42 -30.14 -13.66
C LYS A 112 -3.98 -30.42 -15.10
N ASP A 113 -3.75 -29.37 -15.88
CA ASP A 113 -3.32 -29.47 -17.28
C ASP A 113 -1.94 -30.15 -17.43
N ASP A 114 -1.11 -30.13 -16.38
CA ASP A 114 0.18 -30.83 -16.34
C ASP A 114 0.08 -32.34 -15.98
N GLY A 115 -1.14 -32.83 -15.73
CA GLY A 115 -1.44 -34.21 -15.34
C GLY A 115 -1.25 -34.51 -13.86
N SER A 116 -0.85 -33.54 -13.03
CA SER A 116 -0.84 -33.71 -11.57
C SER A 116 -2.26 -33.80 -11.01
N SER A 117 -2.44 -34.59 -9.95
CA SER A 117 -3.76 -34.76 -9.31
C SER A 117 -4.29 -33.45 -8.75
N PHE A 118 -5.60 -33.27 -8.86
CA PHE A 118 -6.34 -32.15 -8.27
C PHE A 118 -7.60 -32.68 -7.60
N ASP A 119 -7.78 -32.35 -6.33
CA ASP A 119 -8.93 -32.71 -5.53
C ASP A 119 -9.44 -31.49 -4.75
N PHE A 120 -10.64 -31.60 -4.18
CA PHE A 120 -11.31 -30.50 -3.51
C PHE A 120 -10.52 -29.95 -2.30
N SER A 121 -9.78 -30.82 -1.61
CA SER A 121 -8.99 -30.41 -0.43
C SER A 121 -7.85 -29.44 -0.78
N MET A 122 -7.46 -29.38 -2.06
CA MET A 122 -6.44 -28.45 -2.54
C MET A 122 -6.95 -27.03 -2.78
N VAL A 123 -8.26 -26.83 -2.94
CA VAL A 123 -8.85 -25.56 -3.42
C VAL A 123 -8.54 -24.40 -2.48
N GLU A 124 -8.74 -24.57 -1.17
CA GLU A 124 -8.53 -23.50 -0.19
C GLU A 124 -7.08 -23.01 -0.11
N ASN A 125 -6.11 -23.88 -0.42
CA ASN A 125 -4.69 -23.58 -0.34
C ASN A 125 -4.07 -23.26 -1.71
N LEU A 126 -4.89 -23.20 -2.76
CA LEU A 126 -4.40 -22.94 -4.11
C LEU A 126 -3.88 -21.51 -4.19
N ASP A 127 -2.61 -21.33 -4.55
CA ASP A 127 -2.06 -20.04 -4.95
C ASP A 127 -2.43 -19.81 -6.42
N ALA A 128 -3.66 -19.33 -6.63
CA ALA A 128 -4.26 -19.17 -7.95
C ALA A 128 -5.20 -17.97 -8.05
N TYR A 129 -5.57 -17.66 -9.30
CA TYR A 129 -6.64 -16.74 -9.67
C TYR A 129 -7.38 -17.27 -10.90
N VAL A 130 -8.60 -16.80 -11.13
CA VAL A 130 -9.40 -17.15 -12.31
C VAL A 130 -9.47 -15.96 -13.25
N ASN A 131 -9.28 -16.24 -14.54
CA ASN A 131 -9.52 -15.30 -15.62
C ASN A 131 -10.69 -15.78 -16.48
N VAL A 132 -11.52 -14.83 -16.91
CA VAL A 132 -12.47 -15.00 -18.00
C VAL A 132 -12.10 -14.03 -19.11
N HIS A 133 -11.90 -14.55 -20.32
CA HIS A 133 -11.43 -13.79 -21.47
C HIS A 133 -12.60 -13.34 -22.36
N LYS A 134 -12.37 -12.28 -23.15
CA LYS A 134 -13.39 -11.72 -24.03
C LYS A 134 -13.82 -12.70 -25.12
N SER A 135 -12.88 -13.36 -25.79
CA SER A 135 -13.14 -14.38 -26.82
C SER A 135 -11.88 -15.19 -27.14
N ALA A 136 -12.03 -16.30 -27.87
CA ALA A 136 -10.89 -17.11 -28.32
C ALA A 136 -9.90 -16.34 -29.25
N SER A 137 -10.36 -15.28 -29.92
CA SER A 137 -9.49 -14.41 -30.74
C SER A 137 -8.89 -13.24 -29.97
N GLU A 138 -9.36 -12.97 -28.75
CA GLU A 138 -8.96 -11.83 -27.92
C GLU A 138 -8.65 -12.32 -26.49
N LEU A 139 -7.75 -13.30 -26.36
CA LEU A 139 -7.37 -13.87 -25.05
C LEU A 139 -6.64 -12.85 -24.15
N ASP A 140 -6.00 -11.84 -24.71
CA ASP A 140 -5.32 -10.82 -23.89
C ASP A 140 -6.32 -9.86 -23.19
N VAL A 141 -7.60 -9.88 -23.59
CA VAL A 141 -8.64 -9.05 -22.97
C VAL A 141 -9.40 -9.85 -21.93
N VAL A 142 -9.13 -9.58 -20.65
CA VAL A 142 -9.85 -10.16 -19.51
C VAL A 142 -11.12 -9.35 -19.23
N VAL A 143 -12.26 -10.03 -19.11
CA VAL A 143 -13.57 -9.41 -18.83
C VAL A 143 -14.01 -9.60 -17.38
N ALA A 144 -13.61 -10.69 -16.73
CA ALA A 144 -13.80 -10.90 -15.29
C ALA A 144 -12.60 -11.63 -14.69
N GLN A 145 -12.25 -11.30 -13.44
CA GLN A 145 -11.09 -11.86 -12.76
C GLN A 145 -11.28 -11.89 -11.24
N GLY A 146 -10.77 -12.93 -10.57
CA GLY A 146 -10.76 -13.01 -9.11
C GLY A 146 -9.63 -13.89 -8.58
N ASP A 147 -8.99 -13.44 -7.49
CA ASP A 147 -8.09 -14.27 -6.71
C ASP A 147 -8.88 -15.38 -5.99
N ILE A 148 -8.32 -16.59 -5.93
CA ILE A 148 -8.96 -17.75 -5.27
C ILE A 148 -8.03 -18.40 -4.25
N GLY A 149 -8.56 -19.33 -3.46
CA GLY A 149 -7.79 -20.11 -2.50
C GLY A 149 -7.01 -19.23 -1.52
N SER A 150 -5.69 -19.43 -1.50
CA SER A 150 -4.77 -18.77 -0.57
C SER A 150 -4.46 -17.31 -0.94
N ASN A 151 -4.84 -16.85 -2.13
CA ASN A 151 -4.68 -15.46 -2.53
C ASN A 151 -5.78 -14.54 -2.01
N LEU A 152 -6.84 -15.06 -1.39
CA LEU A 152 -7.85 -14.19 -0.79
C LEU A 152 -7.24 -13.25 0.24
N LEU A 153 -7.74 -12.02 0.26
CA LEU A 153 -7.37 -11.05 1.28
C LEU A 153 -7.92 -11.47 2.65
N THR A 154 -7.15 -11.24 3.71
CA THR A 154 -7.60 -11.48 5.10
C THR A 154 -8.51 -10.36 5.59
N GLY A 155 -8.45 -9.19 4.94
CA GLY A 155 -9.09 -7.95 5.36
C GLY A 155 -8.16 -7.06 6.20
N GLU A 156 -6.97 -7.54 6.57
CA GLU A 156 -5.94 -6.72 7.18
C GLU A 156 -5.23 -5.85 6.13
N GLU A 157 -5.17 -4.55 6.38
CA GLU A 157 -4.50 -3.60 5.50
C GLU A 157 -3.86 -2.45 6.29
N THR A 158 -2.78 -1.89 5.73
CA THR A 158 -2.08 -0.70 6.25
C THR A 158 -1.86 0.30 5.11
N THR A 159 -2.21 1.56 5.34
CA THR A 159 -2.09 2.64 4.34
C THR A 159 -1.11 3.70 4.79
N TYR A 160 -0.26 4.15 3.87
CA TYR A 160 0.70 5.23 4.06
C TYR A 160 0.48 6.34 3.04
N ASN A 161 0.63 7.59 3.46
CA ASN A 161 0.53 8.74 2.56
C ASN A 161 1.81 8.90 1.73
N LEU A 162 1.64 9.21 0.45
CA LEU A 162 2.72 9.60 -0.46
C LEU A 162 2.56 11.08 -0.79
N ASN A 163 3.49 11.90 -0.31
CA ASN A 163 3.44 13.35 -0.45
C ASN A 163 4.18 13.81 -1.70
N THR A 164 3.74 14.94 -2.26
CA THR A 164 4.44 15.67 -3.34
C THR A 164 5.91 15.93 -3.01
N VAL A 165 6.78 15.75 -4.00
CA VAL A 165 8.22 16.06 -3.91
C VAL A 165 8.65 17.08 -4.98
N ASP A 166 9.12 16.64 -6.14
CA ASP A 166 9.73 17.53 -7.15
C ASP A 166 8.70 18.17 -8.08
N ILE A 167 7.55 17.51 -8.27
CA ILE A 167 6.48 17.95 -9.17
C ILE A 167 5.23 18.26 -8.36
N ALA A 168 4.90 19.55 -8.27
CA ALA A 168 3.75 20.02 -7.51
C ALA A 168 2.43 19.39 -8.01
N GLY A 169 1.58 18.99 -7.06
CA GLY A 169 0.24 18.48 -7.34
C GLY A 169 0.14 16.98 -7.62
N ILE A 170 1.24 16.23 -7.42
CA ILE A 170 1.23 14.77 -7.44
C ILE A 170 1.37 14.25 -6.01
N ASP A 171 0.33 13.58 -5.51
CA ASP A 171 0.27 13.01 -4.16
C ASP A 171 -0.66 11.79 -4.16
N GLY A 172 -0.74 11.08 -3.04
CA GLY A 172 -1.68 9.98 -2.89
C GLY A 172 -1.34 9.06 -1.73
N SER A 173 -1.51 7.76 -1.93
CA SER A 173 -1.24 6.77 -0.91
C SER A 173 -0.78 5.43 -1.49
N ILE A 174 -0.17 4.63 -0.63
CA ILE A 174 0.06 3.21 -0.86
C ILE A 174 -0.63 2.40 0.25
N THR A 175 -1.38 1.38 -0.14
CA THR A 175 -2.05 0.45 0.78
C THR A 175 -1.48 -0.95 0.58
N PHE A 176 -0.99 -1.56 1.66
CA PHE A 176 -0.58 -2.95 1.70
C PHE A 176 -1.71 -3.79 2.29
N LYS A 177 -2.13 -4.85 1.60
CA LYS A 177 -3.22 -5.74 2.01
C LYS A 177 -2.68 -7.15 2.15
N GLU A 178 -2.99 -7.78 3.28
CA GLU A 178 -2.54 -9.14 3.58
C GLU A 178 -3.38 -10.17 2.83
N ARG A 179 -2.72 -11.16 2.23
CA ARG A 179 -3.33 -12.37 1.67
C ARG A 179 -3.24 -13.54 2.65
N LYS A 180 -4.13 -14.52 2.54
CA LYS A 180 -4.14 -15.73 3.39
C LYS A 180 -2.84 -16.54 3.33
N ASN A 181 -2.09 -16.47 2.23
CA ASN A 181 -0.75 -17.06 2.10
C ASN A 181 0.39 -16.20 2.69
N ASN A 182 0.06 -15.14 3.44
CA ASN A 182 0.97 -14.15 4.03
C ASN A 182 1.74 -13.29 3.02
N PHE A 183 1.47 -13.38 1.71
CA PHE A 183 1.98 -12.40 0.76
C PHE A 183 1.18 -11.11 0.83
N THR A 184 1.69 -10.07 0.16
CA THR A 184 1.10 -8.72 0.20
C THR A 184 0.63 -8.29 -1.17
N LEU A 185 -0.59 -7.79 -1.26
CA LEU A 185 -1.00 -6.94 -2.38
C LEU A 185 -0.70 -5.48 -2.03
N ALA A 186 0.17 -4.84 -2.79
CA ALA A 186 0.40 -3.40 -2.71
C ALA A 186 -0.43 -2.68 -3.77
N VAL A 187 -1.18 -1.66 -3.33
CA VAL A 187 -1.99 -0.80 -4.19
C VAL A 187 -1.51 0.64 -4.01
N ILE A 188 -0.96 1.23 -5.07
CA ILE A 188 -0.59 2.65 -5.10
C ILE A 188 -1.70 3.40 -5.84
N GLU A 189 -2.17 4.49 -5.26
CA GLU A 189 -3.15 5.39 -5.86
C GLU A 189 -2.62 6.83 -5.75
N LEU A 190 -2.34 7.44 -6.90
CA LEU A 190 -1.85 8.82 -7.01
C LEU A 190 -2.86 9.70 -7.75
N ASN A 191 -2.93 10.95 -7.31
CA ASN A 191 -3.62 12.03 -7.99
C ASN A 191 -2.63 12.84 -8.83
N GLY A 192 -3.12 13.43 -9.93
CA GLY A 192 -2.36 14.42 -10.70
C GLY A 192 -1.22 13.86 -11.57
N THR A 193 -1.15 12.53 -11.75
CA THR A 193 -0.14 11.89 -12.62
C THR A 193 -0.31 12.33 -14.09
N PRO A 194 0.80 12.49 -14.84
CA PRO A 194 0.76 12.75 -16.28
C PRO A 194 0.06 11.62 -17.08
N ASP A 195 -1.02 11.96 -17.79
CA ASP A 195 -1.79 11.02 -18.61
C ASP A 195 -0.93 10.28 -19.65
N GLY A 196 -1.08 8.96 -19.74
CA GLY A 196 -0.28 8.07 -20.59
C GLY A 196 1.16 7.83 -20.11
N GLY A 197 1.56 8.40 -18.97
CA GLY A 197 2.83 8.13 -18.33
C GLY A 197 2.89 6.75 -17.68
N MET A 198 4.10 6.23 -17.48
CA MET A 198 4.35 5.07 -16.61
C MET A 198 5.42 5.48 -15.60
N HIS A 199 5.08 5.41 -14.32
CA HIS A 199 5.88 5.96 -13.24
C HIS A 199 6.47 4.83 -12.39
N PRO A 200 7.76 4.48 -12.57
CA PRO A 200 8.39 3.46 -11.73
C PRO A 200 8.28 3.81 -10.26
N ALA A 201 8.09 2.81 -9.41
CA ALA A 201 7.99 2.99 -7.97
C ALA A 201 8.78 1.90 -7.25
N HIS A 202 9.34 2.24 -6.09
CA HIS A 202 10.16 1.32 -5.32
C HIS A 202 9.95 1.50 -3.81
N ILE A 203 10.15 0.43 -3.05
CA ILE A 203 10.51 0.50 -1.63
C ILE A 203 12.03 0.62 -1.54
N HIS A 204 12.51 1.64 -0.84
CA HIS A 204 13.91 1.82 -0.48
C HIS A 204 14.12 1.58 1.01
N MET A 205 15.32 1.14 1.39
CA MET A 205 15.71 0.97 2.81
C MET A 205 16.07 2.32 3.47
N ASN A 206 15.97 2.37 4.80
CA ASN A 206 16.19 3.52 5.68
C ASN A 206 15.10 4.60 5.52
N SER A 207 15.36 5.81 6.02
CA SER A 207 14.52 6.97 5.74
C SER A 207 14.87 7.65 4.42
N ALA A 208 13.91 8.37 3.84
CA ALA A 208 14.15 9.16 2.63
C ALA A 208 15.30 10.17 2.78
N ALA A 209 15.48 10.74 3.98
CA ALA A 209 16.56 11.68 4.29
C ALA A 209 17.95 11.01 4.35
N GLU A 210 18.01 9.72 4.70
CA GLU A 210 19.26 8.92 4.69
C GLU A 210 19.52 8.32 3.31
N THR A 211 18.49 8.20 2.48
CA THR A 211 18.47 7.41 1.25
C THR A 211 18.77 5.92 1.49
N GLY A 212 18.68 5.11 0.44
CA GLY A 212 19.02 3.70 0.55
C GLY A 212 18.83 2.94 -0.75
N GLY A 213 19.34 1.71 -0.77
CA GLY A 213 19.16 0.79 -1.90
C GLY A 213 17.69 0.41 -2.09
N ILE A 214 17.34 0.01 -3.31
CA ILE A 214 16.03 -0.54 -3.64
C ILE A 214 15.90 -1.91 -2.96
N TRP A 215 14.80 -2.10 -2.25
CA TRP A 215 14.42 -3.34 -1.59
C TRP A 215 13.41 -4.14 -2.42
N TYR A 216 12.43 -3.44 -3.01
CA TYR A 216 11.40 -4.01 -3.87
C TYR A 216 11.01 -3.03 -4.97
N SER A 217 10.87 -3.53 -6.19
CA SER A 217 10.34 -2.77 -7.33
C SER A 217 8.88 -3.10 -7.60
N PHE A 218 8.02 -2.08 -7.59
CA PHE A 218 6.60 -2.22 -7.94
C PHE A 218 6.42 -2.27 -9.47
N ASN A 219 5.25 -2.74 -9.90
CA ASN A 219 4.72 -2.39 -11.21
C ASN A 219 4.62 -0.85 -11.30
N PRO A 220 4.99 -0.22 -12.43
CA PRO A 220 4.90 1.24 -12.57
C PRO A 220 3.45 1.73 -12.40
N VAL A 221 3.27 2.88 -11.76
CA VAL A 221 1.97 3.56 -11.67
C VAL A 221 1.57 4.03 -13.07
N ASP A 222 0.40 3.59 -13.52
CA ASP A 222 -0.18 4.03 -14.79
C ASP A 222 -0.66 5.48 -14.63
N GLY A 223 -0.12 6.38 -15.45
CA GLY A 223 -0.34 7.82 -15.31
C GLY A 223 -1.74 8.29 -15.69
N SER A 224 -2.48 7.50 -16.47
CA SER A 224 -3.88 7.79 -16.85
C SER A 224 -4.85 7.48 -15.71
N SER A 225 -4.63 6.38 -15.02
CA SER A 225 -5.46 5.94 -13.88
C SER A 225 -4.95 6.44 -12.53
N GLY A 226 -3.66 6.73 -12.42
CA GLY A 226 -2.98 6.99 -11.15
C GLY A 226 -2.74 5.73 -10.31
N VAL A 227 -2.98 4.52 -10.84
CA VAL A 227 -3.02 3.29 -10.05
C VAL A 227 -1.86 2.34 -10.40
N SER A 228 -1.31 1.66 -9.39
CA SER A 228 -0.48 0.45 -9.55
C SER A 228 -0.95 -0.64 -8.59
N ASN A 229 -0.90 -1.89 -9.05
CA ASN A 229 -1.11 -3.08 -8.22
C ASN A 229 0.12 -3.98 -8.37
N SER A 230 0.69 -4.43 -7.25
CA SER A 230 1.86 -5.33 -7.24
C SER A 230 1.71 -6.39 -6.17
N ASP A 231 2.15 -7.61 -6.45
CA ASP A 231 2.20 -8.69 -5.47
C ASP A 231 3.62 -8.83 -4.91
N ILE A 232 3.77 -8.63 -3.60
CA ILE A 232 5.07 -8.70 -2.92
C ILE A 232 5.23 -10.09 -2.32
N ARG A 233 6.19 -10.84 -2.87
CA ARG A 233 6.55 -12.19 -2.43
C ARG A 233 8.02 -12.33 -2.02
N ALA A 234 8.88 -11.47 -2.55
CA ALA A 234 10.30 -11.44 -2.27
C ALA A 234 10.88 -10.05 -2.58
N THR A 235 12.03 -9.73 -2.01
CA THR A 235 12.84 -8.58 -2.41
C THR A 235 13.35 -8.76 -3.84
N ASP A 236 13.84 -7.67 -4.45
CA ASP A 236 14.52 -7.74 -5.75
C ASP A 236 15.78 -8.61 -5.70
N GLY A 237 16.34 -8.83 -4.51
CA GLY A 237 17.45 -9.75 -4.25
C GLY A 237 17.03 -11.21 -4.05
N GLY A 238 15.74 -11.54 -4.14
CA GLY A 238 15.20 -12.90 -4.02
C GLY A 238 14.97 -13.40 -2.60
N MET A 239 15.05 -12.53 -1.58
CA MET A 239 14.70 -12.91 -0.21
C MET A 239 13.19 -12.91 -0.05
N ALA A 240 12.58 -14.03 0.35
CA ALA A 240 11.14 -14.12 0.56
C ALA A 240 10.64 -13.08 1.56
N LEU A 241 9.45 -12.52 1.30
CA LEU A 241 8.78 -11.51 2.11
C LEU A 241 7.38 -11.96 2.48
N THR A 242 7.02 -11.70 3.74
CA THR A 242 5.66 -11.78 4.25
C THR A 242 5.06 -10.38 4.40
N TYR A 243 3.75 -10.30 4.63
CA TYR A 243 3.06 -9.06 4.96
C TYR A 243 3.68 -8.35 6.16
N ASN A 244 3.97 -9.07 7.24
CA ASN A 244 4.61 -8.50 8.41
C ASN A 244 6.00 -7.92 8.12
N ASP A 245 6.77 -8.51 7.20
CA ASP A 245 8.07 -7.96 6.81
C ASP A 245 7.90 -6.61 6.09
N VAL A 246 6.87 -6.47 5.26
CA VAL A 246 6.58 -5.22 4.53
C VAL A 246 6.11 -4.12 5.48
N ILE A 247 5.17 -4.41 6.39
CA ILE A 247 4.62 -3.39 7.30
C ILE A 247 5.53 -3.05 8.49
N THR A 248 6.65 -3.75 8.67
CA THR A 248 7.66 -3.44 9.70
C THR A 248 9.01 -3.01 9.13
N VAL A 249 9.11 -2.80 7.81
CA VAL A 249 10.35 -2.36 7.17
C VAL A 249 10.77 -0.96 7.67
N ASP A 250 12.07 -0.77 7.90
CA ASP A 250 12.66 0.56 8.01
C ASP A 250 12.91 1.06 6.58
N GLY A 251 11.89 1.69 6.00
CA GLY A 251 11.89 2.02 4.58
C GLY A 251 11.01 3.20 4.21
N TYR A 252 11.06 3.55 2.94
CA TYR A 252 10.21 4.57 2.32
C TYR A 252 9.89 4.19 0.88
N VAL A 253 8.76 4.68 0.39
CA VAL A 253 8.32 4.51 -0.99
C VAL A 253 8.63 5.76 -1.78
N ASN A 254 9.16 5.59 -2.99
CA ASN A 254 9.31 6.62 -4.01
C ASN A 254 8.53 6.25 -5.26
N VAL A 255 7.99 7.27 -5.92
CA VAL A 255 7.47 7.18 -7.28
C VAL A 255 8.23 8.17 -8.16
N HIS A 256 8.77 7.70 -9.27
CA HIS A 256 9.58 8.47 -10.22
C HIS A 256 8.73 9.07 -11.34
N LEU A 257 9.19 10.16 -11.96
CA LEU A 257 8.48 10.78 -13.07
C LEU A 257 8.40 9.86 -14.30
N SER A 258 9.49 9.18 -14.66
CA SER A 258 9.50 8.23 -15.78
C SER A 258 10.73 7.33 -15.71
N ALA A 259 10.76 6.24 -16.49
CA ALA A 259 11.93 5.38 -16.62
C ALA A 259 13.19 6.10 -17.16
N THR A 260 13.02 7.23 -17.84
CA THR A 260 14.13 8.07 -18.32
C THR A 260 14.50 9.21 -17.39
N GLU A 261 13.66 9.49 -16.38
CA GLU A 261 13.81 10.60 -15.42
C GLU A 261 13.73 10.07 -13.98
N LEU A 262 14.48 9.01 -13.69
CA LEU A 262 14.53 8.40 -12.34
C LEU A 262 15.07 9.35 -11.27
N GLY A 263 15.75 10.44 -11.65
CA GLY A 263 16.19 11.47 -10.70
C GLY A 263 15.07 12.38 -10.21
N THR A 264 13.89 12.37 -10.84
CA THR A 264 12.75 13.20 -10.47
C THR A 264 11.72 12.37 -9.74
N ILE A 265 11.51 12.67 -8.46
CA ILE A 265 10.56 12.00 -7.58
C ILE A 265 9.25 12.79 -7.58
N VAL A 266 8.15 12.15 -7.95
CA VAL A 266 6.83 12.80 -7.99
C VAL A 266 6.08 12.65 -6.68
N ALA A 267 6.21 11.51 -6.00
CA ALA A 267 5.59 11.26 -4.71
C ALA A 267 6.50 10.38 -3.82
N GLN A 268 6.48 10.63 -2.51
CA GLN A 268 7.31 9.91 -1.52
C GLN A 268 6.63 9.81 -0.16
N GLY A 269 6.82 8.70 0.55
CA GLY A 269 6.35 8.52 1.92
C GLY A 269 7.15 7.49 2.70
N ASP A 270 7.41 7.77 3.97
CA ASP A 270 7.99 6.80 4.92
C ASP A 270 6.96 5.68 5.20
N ILE A 271 7.42 4.43 5.29
CA ILE A 271 6.57 3.26 5.56
C ILE A 271 7.11 2.42 6.73
N GLY A 272 6.31 1.47 7.19
CA GLY A 272 6.68 0.54 8.25
C GLY A 272 7.11 1.24 9.54
N VAL A 273 8.26 0.87 10.10
CA VAL A 273 8.75 1.46 11.36
C VAL A 273 9.31 2.87 11.21
N ASN A 274 9.46 3.34 9.97
CA ASN A 274 9.94 4.68 9.64
C ASN A 274 8.78 5.70 9.55
N GLU A 275 7.52 5.25 9.58
CA GLU A 275 6.33 6.11 9.64
C GLU A 275 6.37 7.05 10.85
N LEU A 276 5.92 8.29 10.64
CA LEU A 276 5.78 9.28 11.71
C LEU A 276 4.60 8.94 12.64
N THR A 277 4.77 9.13 13.94
CA THR A 277 3.70 8.92 14.93
C THR A 277 2.69 10.08 14.96
N GLY A 278 3.07 11.23 14.40
CA GLY A 278 2.35 12.50 14.50
C GLY A 278 2.80 13.37 15.68
N GLU A 279 3.57 12.83 16.62
CA GLU A 279 4.18 13.60 17.70
C GLU A 279 5.30 14.49 17.15
N SER A 280 5.32 15.76 17.56
CA SER A 280 6.39 16.69 17.19
C SER A 280 6.67 17.77 18.23
N ILE A 281 7.90 18.28 18.22
CA ILE A 281 8.35 19.44 19.01
C ILE A 281 9.02 20.44 18.06
N THR A 282 8.67 21.72 18.19
CA THR A 282 9.24 22.81 17.38
C THR A 282 9.94 23.83 18.25
N TYR A 283 11.10 24.31 17.79
CA TYR A 283 11.84 25.41 18.40
C TYR A 283 12.13 26.52 17.38
N THR A 284 12.01 27.77 17.79
CA THR A 284 12.37 28.93 16.98
C THR A 284 13.89 29.03 16.81
N LEU A 285 14.33 29.39 15.61
CA LEU A 285 15.70 29.76 15.29
C LEU A 285 15.73 31.26 14.95
N ASP A 286 16.22 32.05 15.89
CA ASP A 286 16.29 33.50 15.77
C ASP A 286 17.46 33.93 14.86
N GLU A 287 17.31 35.09 14.25
CA GLU A 287 18.36 35.77 13.47
C GLU A 287 19.59 36.04 14.34
N LYS A 288 20.79 35.90 13.74
CA LYS A 288 22.07 36.13 14.46
C LYS A 288 23.01 37.12 13.77
N ASP A 289 24.01 36.64 13.02
CA ASP A 289 25.05 37.48 12.45
C ASP A 289 24.67 38.07 11.08
N VAL A 290 23.68 37.46 10.41
CA VAL A 290 23.21 37.86 9.08
C VAL A 290 21.75 38.27 9.17
N ALA A 291 21.49 39.55 8.90
CA ALA A 291 20.14 40.10 8.96
C ALA A 291 19.21 39.49 7.90
N GLY A 292 17.97 39.23 8.30
CA GLY A 292 16.90 38.70 7.47
C GLY A 292 16.80 37.18 7.40
N ILE A 293 17.63 36.42 8.14
CA ILE A 293 17.61 34.96 8.15
C ILE A 293 17.15 34.45 9.51
N SER A 294 16.03 33.72 9.54
CA SER A 294 15.47 33.11 10.75
C SER A 294 14.51 31.99 10.38
N GLY A 295 13.98 31.25 11.35
CA GLY A 295 13.01 30.19 11.08
C GLY A 295 12.75 29.30 12.28
N GLU A 296 12.63 28.00 12.03
CA GLU A 296 12.37 27.01 13.07
C GLU A 296 13.05 25.67 12.76
N ILE A 297 13.19 24.85 13.80
CA ILE A 297 13.49 23.43 13.69
C ILE A 297 12.35 22.64 14.30
N LYS A 298 11.83 21.68 13.54
CA LYS A 298 10.82 20.72 13.97
C LYS A 298 11.45 19.33 14.10
N PHE A 299 11.20 18.67 15.21
CA PHE A 299 11.54 17.28 15.43
C PHE A 299 10.26 16.45 15.43
N GLU A 300 10.21 15.40 14.62
CA GLU A 300 9.05 14.51 14.49
C GLU A 300 9.46 13.09 14.87
N GLU A 301 8.61 12.41 15.65
CA GLU A 301 8.87 11.05 16.10
C GLU A 301 8.50 10.02 15.03
N ARG A 302 9.35 9.02 14.83
CA ARG A 302 9.05 7.81 14.05
C ARG A 302 8.67 6.65 14.94
N LYS A 303 7.93 5.67 14.40
CA LYS A 303 7.52 4.46 15.12
C LYS A 303 8.69 3.66 15.72
N ASN A 304 9.88 3.68 15.09
CA ASN A 304 11.10 3.07 15.64
C ASN A 304 11.80 3.93 16.74
N GLY A 305 11.26 5.10 17.10
CA GLY A 305 11.83 6.03 18.08
C GLY A 305 12.91 6.96 17.55
N SER A 306 13.34 6.80 16.29
CA SER A 306 14.22 7.77 15.62
C SER A 306 13.48 9.07 15.33
N ILE A 307 14.23 10.10 14.98
CA ILE A 307 13.71 11.46 14.81
C ILE A 307 13.87 11.90 13.35
N LEU A 308 12.85 12.51 12.77
CA LEU A 308 13.01 13.38 11.60
C LEU A 308 13.18 14.82 12.08
N ALA A 309 14.36 15.39 11.90
CA ALA A 309 14.63 16.80 12.15
C ALA A 309 14.49 17.59 10.85
N THR A 310 13.57 18.55 10.83
CA THR A 310 13.35 19.48 9.70
C THR A 310 13.70 20.89 10.14
N ILE A 311 14.73 21.49 9.55
CA ILE A 311 15.02 22.92 9.70
C ILE A 311 14.35 23.64 8.52
N GLN A 312 13.58 24.69 8.82
CA GLN A 312 12.99 25.57 7.82
C GLN A 312 13.36 27.01 8.13
N LEU A 313 14.16 27.62 7.27
CA LEU A 313 14.57 29.01 7.33
C LEU A 313 13.91 29.84 6.22
N VAL A 314 13.75 31.12 6.49
CA VAL A 314 13.42 32.15 5.50
C VAL A 314 14.63 33.06 5.27
N GLY A 315 14.72 33.67 4.08
CA GLY A 315 15.77 34.64 3.76
C GLY A 315 17.13 34.04 3.39
N THR A 316 17.24 32.71 3.23
CA THR A 316 18.49 32.05 2.84
C THR A 316 18.96 32.47 1.43
N PRO A 317 20.27 32.68 1.20
CA PRO A 317 20.81 32.98 -0.13
C PRO A 317 20.66 31.81 -1.13
N ASN A 318 20.09 32.09 -2.30
CA ASN A 318 19.96 31.12 -3.40
C ASN A 318 21.33 30.55 -3.83
N GLY A 319 21.42 29.23 -4.01
CA GLY A 319 22.63 28.47 -4.30
C GLY A 319 23.51 28.20 -3.08
N GLY A 320 23.15 28.70 -1.90
CA GLY A 320 23.87 28.47 -0.65
C GLY A 320 23.66 27.06 -0.10
N MET A 321 24.65 26.56 0.64
CA MET A 321 24.52 25.37 1.49
C MET A 321 25.00 25.75 2.89
N HIS A 322 24.10 25.64 3.86
CA HIS A 322 24.31 26.15 5.20
C HIS A 322 24.44 24.98 6.19
N PRO A 323 25.66 24.61 6.60
CA PRO A 323 25.84 23.58 7.63
C PRO A 323 25.05 23.92 8.89
N ALA A 324 24.54 22.91 9.58
CA ALA A 324 23.81 23.11 10.82
C ALA A 324 24.14 22.01 11.81
N HIS A 325 24.10 22.34 13.11
CA HIS A 325 24.41 21.40 14.17
C HIS A 325 23.54 21.62 15.40
N ILE A 326 23.30 20.56 16.18
CA ILE A 326 22.97 20.67 17.60
C ILE A 326 24.28 20.70 18.38
N HIS A 327 24.40 21.64 19.30
CA HIS A 327 25.49 21.72 20.27
C HIS A 327 24.96 21.46 21.69
N GLU A 328 25.85 21.02 22.59
CA GLU A 328 25.54 20.92 24.02
C GLU A 328 25.53 22.29 24.72
N ASN A 329 24.81 22.36 25.84
CA ASN A 329 24.52 23.54 26.67
C ASN A 329 23.56 24.55 26.02
N ASP A 330 23.30 25.67 26.67
CA ASP A 330 22.64 26.81 26.02
C ASP A 330 23.60 27.55 25.07
N ALA A 331 23.03 28.32 24.14
CA ALA A 331 23.79 29.06 23.15
C ALA A 331 24.76 30.12 23.73
N ALA A 332 24.49 30.64 24.93
CA ALA A 332 25.33 31.64 25.56
C ALA A 332 26.60 31.02 26.19
N THR A 333 26.47 29.78 26.68
CA THR A 333 27.54 28.99 27.26
C THR A 333 28.38 28.33 26.16
N GLY A 334 27.72 27.82 25.11
CA GLY A 334 28.34 27.05 24.04
C GLY A 334 28.75 25.64 24.47
N GLY A 335 29.16 24.83 23.50
CA GLY A 335 29.51 23.43 23.73
C GLY A 335 29.91 22.68 22.46
N PRO A 336 30.39 21.44 22.61
CA PRO A 336 30.70 20.57 21.48
C PRO A 336 29.46 20.29 20.62
N ILE A 337 29.69 19.84 19.38
CA ILE A 337 28.63 19.37 18.49
C ILE A 337 28.14 18.00 19.00
N ALA A 338 26.82 17.88 19.15
CA ALA A 338 26.12 16.66 19.53
C ALA A 338 25.48 15.96 18.31
N VAL A 339 24.96 16.73 17.35
CA VAL A 339 24.37 16.21 16.10
C VAL A 339 24.80 17.08 14.93
N THR A 340 25.23 16.45 13.85
CA THR A 340 25.45 17.11 12.56
C THR A 340 24.24 16.91 11.65
N PHE A 341 23.65 18.00 11.17
CA PHE A 341 22.56 17.95 10.21
C PHE A 341 23.04 17.91 8.76
N ASN A 342 22.16 17.44 7.87
CA ASN A 342 22.25 17.81 6.47
C ASN A 342 22.23 19.35 6.35
N PRO A 343 23.02 19.97 5.45
CA PRO A 343 23.00 21.42 5.31
C PRO A 343 21.63 21.92 4.85
N VAL A 344 21.23 23.10 5.33
CA VAL A 344 20.03 23.81 4.82
C VAL A 344 20.34 24.26 3.39
N VAL A 345 19.49 23.85 2.45
CA VAL A 345 19.59 24.21 1.04
C VAL A 345 19.08 25.64 0.87
N GLY A 346 19.93 26.54 0.39
CA GLY A 346 19.62 27.97 0.33
C GLY A 346 18.44 28.33 -0.58
N ASP A 347 18.21 27.56 -1.63
CA ASP A 347 17.09 27.75 -2.58
C ASP A 347 15.72 27.50 -1.93
N THR A 348 15.65 26.55 -1.00
CA THR A 348 14.40 26.12 -0.36
C THR A 348 14.28 26.59 1.08
N GLY A 349 15.40 26.90 1.73
CA GLY A 349 15.50 27.14 3.16
C GLY A 349 15.31 25.88 4.01
N ILE A 350 15.36 24.68 3.41
CA ILE A 350 15.02 23.42 4.10
C ILE A 350 16.25 22.54 4.30
N SER A 351 16.34 21.92 5.49
CA SER A 351 17.13 20.71 5.74
C SER A 351 16.23 19.64 6.36
N LYS A 352 16.44 18.38 5.96
CA LYS A 352 15.83 17.20 6.59
C LYS A 352 16.93 16.22 6.98
N THR A 353 16.95 15.78 8.22
CA THR A 353 17.95 14.84 8.76
C THR A 353 17.27 13.80 9.63
N THR A 354 17.63 12.53 9.47
CA THR A 354 17.22 11.48 10.42
C THR A 354 18.26 11.37 11.53
N ILE A 355 17.81 11.39 12.79
CA ILE A 355 18.67 11.23 13.97
C ILE A 355 18.30 9.92 14.66
N ARG A 356 19.30 9.05 14.81
CA ARG A 356 19.19 7.77 15.55
C ARG A 356 20.09 7.74 16.80
N ASN A 357 21.14 8.54 16.78
CA ASN A 357 22.19 8.65 17.78
C ASN A 357 22.78 10.07 17.75
N LEU A 358 23.51 10.45 18.79
CA LEU A 358 24.44 11.57 18.70
C LEU A 358 25.65 11.18 17.82
N ASP A 359 26.41 12.18 17.39
CA ASP A 359 27.61 12.00 16.55
C ASP A 359 28.71 11.19 17.26
N ASP A 360 28.69 11.15 18.60
CA ASP A 360 29.60 10.32 19.41
C ASP A 360 29.15 8.85 19.55
N GLY A 361 28.00 8.50 18.97
CA GLY A 361 27.41 7.16 19.00
C GLY A 361 26.52 6.89 20.21
N SER A 362 26.38 7.84 21.15
CA SER A 362 25.43 7.69 22.25
C SER A 362 23.98 7.66 21.76
N SER A 363 23.11 6.98 22.51
CA SER A 363 21.70 6.83 22.13
C SER A 363 20.98 8.18 22.24
N PHE A 364 20.27 8.56 21.19
CA PHE A 364 19.44 9.77 21.17
C PHE A 364 18.17 9.50 20.37
N ASN A 365 17.03 9.63 21.04
CA ASN A 365 15.72 9.34 20.48
C ASN A 365 14.75 10.50 20.75
N TYR A 366 13.56 10.43 20.19
CA TYR A 366 12.58 11.51 20.30
C TYR A 366 12.30 11.93 21.76
N THR A 367 12.15 10.95 22.67
CA THR A 367 11.89 11.23 24.09
C THR A 367 13.04 11.96 24.80
N SER A 368 14.25 11.96 24.21
CA SER A 368 15.42 12.64 24.76
C SER A 368 15.39 14.15 24.52
N ILE A 369 14.68 14.63 23.50
CA ILE A 369 14.74 16.03 23.03
C ILE A 369 14.36 17.02 24.12
N SER A 370 13.25 16.78 24.83
CA SER A 370 12.72 17.70 25.85
C SER A 370 13.62 17.84 27.08
N SER A 371 14.47 16.84 27.34
CA SER A 371 15.41 16.84 28.47
C SER A 371 16.85 17.19 28.05
N PHE A 372 17.11 17.35 26.75
CA PHE A 372 18.42 17.66 26.23
C PHE A 372 18.79 19.12 26.55
N ASN A 373 19.99 19.34 27.05
CA ASN A 373 20.54 20.69 27.22
C ASN A 373 21.32 21.04 25.97
N GLY A 374 20.67 21.69 25.01
CA GLY A 374 21.32 22.03 23.73
C GLY A 374 20.83 23.30 23.07
N TYR A 375 21.48 23.63 21.96
CA TYR A 375 21.08 24.69 21.05
C TYR A 375 21.45 24.34 19.60
N VAL A 376 20.71 24.89 18.66
CA VAL A 376 20.94 24.73 17.23
C VAL A 376 21.66 25.95 16.69
N ASN A 377 22.66 25.71 15.85
CA ASN A 377 23.29 26.71 15.00
C ASN A 377 23.09 26.35 13.54
N VAL A 378 22.79 27.36 12.71
CA VAL A 378 22.92 27.28 11.26
C VAL A 378 24.00 28.26 10.82
N HIS A 379 24.96 27.78 10.03
CA HIS A 379 26.15 28.52 9.62
C HIS A 379 25.97 29.14 8.22
N LEU A 380 26.69 30.24 7.92
CA LEU A 380 26.60 30.90 6.63
C LEU A 380 27.07 30.01 5.47
N SER A 381 28.19 29.33 5.63
CA SER A 381 28.71 28.39 4.63
C SER A 381 29.76 27.46 5.25
N ALA A 382 30.14 26.39 4.54
CA ALA A 382 31.22 25.51 4.96
C ALA A 382 32.58 26.22 5.09
N THR A 383 32.79 27.35 4.43
CA THR A 383 33.99 28.17 4.53
C THR A 383 33.89 29.27 5.60
N GLU A 384 32.69 29.55 6.10
CA GLU A 384 32.38 30.62 7.05
C GLU A 384 31.60 30.06 8.25
N LEU A 385 32.08 28.96 8.83
CA LEU A 385 31.46 28.34 10.01
C LEU A 385 31.43 29.27 11.24
N GLY A 386 32.25 30.32 11.27
CA GLY A 386 32.22 31.32 12.34
C GLY A 386 31.05 32.30 12.26
N THR A 387 30.32 32.33 11.15
CA THR A 387 29.17 33.22 10.93
C THR A 387 27.88 32.41 11.07
N ILE A 388 27.08 32.73 12.07
CA ILE A 388 25.82 32.05 12.38
C ILE A 388 24.67 32.85 11.75
N VAL A 389 23.86 32.20 10.93
CA VAL A 389 22.71 32.86 10.28
C VAL A 389 21.44 32.73 11.10
N ALA A 390 21.24 31.60 11.79
CA ALA A 390 20.11 31.38 12.67
C ALA A 390 20.53 30.53 13.89
N GLN A 391 19.98 30.81 15.07
CA GLN A 391 20.32 30.14 16.33
C GLN A 391 19.11 30.03 17.26
N GLY A 392 18.98 28.90 17.98
CA GLY A 392 17.92 28.73 18.98
C GLY A 392 18.24 27.68 20.02
N ASN A 393 17.88 27.93 21.28
CA ASN A 393 17.97 26.94 22.35
C ASN A 393 16.91 25.84 22.17
N ILE A 394 17.24 24.62 22.58
CA ILE A 394 16.34 23.46 22.53
C ILE A 394 16.33 22.71 23.87
N GLY A 395 15.32 21.85 24.03
CA GLY A 395 15.15 20.99 25.23
C GLY A 395 14.90 21.79 26.50
N ILE A 396 15.79 21.70 27.50
CA ILE A 396 15.58 22.29 28.84
C ILE A 396 15.95 23.78 28.96
N ASN A 397 16.37 24.41 27.86
CA ASN A 397 16.94 25.76 27.83
C ASN A 397 15.97 26.89 27.50
#